data_AF-A0A3N2M0F3-F1
#
_entry.id   AF-A0A3N2M0F3-F1
#
_cell.length_a   1.000
_cell.length_b   1.000
_cell.length_c   1.000
_cell.angle_alpha   90.00
_cell.angle_beta   90.00
_cell.angle_gamma   90.00
#
_symmetry.space_group_name_H-M   'P 1'
#
loop_
_entity.id
_entity.type
_entity.pdbx_description
1 polymer ?
#
loop_
_entity_poly.entity_id
_entity_poly.type
_entity_poly.pdbx_seq_one_letter_code
_entity_poly.pdbx_strand_id
1 'polypeptide(L)'
;MLKKFFMNALSSFVGAWIALVLFGVVVVLVCIGIFAKLGVSSSSTDSISKKSVMTIELNGVIEERESPMDLDYISLLRRDVSRPQTLSSLVTAIDEAKNNKNISMIYLKCGIVSAAPATLNALRDAISDFRKEGKKVVAYADSYTNGSYYVASVADSVFMNPAGALMIQGLGSTSMYFKDLLDKLGVQIQVVKVGTYKSAVEPYILNEMSGPARAQLDTLYGNIWQYIRSEIAIDRKRLTAASIDSLVSNKFLFIAPAEDDVKEGFIDRLVYERDMDGIIAGMVGKDKKKLNFVSPKTLVEQSSWGKDYLSKNQIAVVYAVGEIVDGGGSGTINYEKLVPEIVKVADDDNVKGMVFRVNSPGGAVFGSKQIAEALDYFQSKGKPMAVSMGDYAASGGYWISCHANRIFADPLTITGSIGIFGLIPNVEGLAHKIGVSPQSVSTNPEADFPALYRPMTEKQQAAMQSYVERGYDEFIERVSSGRNMQESKVRTIGEGRVWDAQKALEIGLVDQLGSLKDAIDWVAEEGKLGSGWRVGVYPSVESTMLEMLPELGGMSVADALDKAFAGEYDELTIRFVYNLLRQKPLQARMPLIDVRMDPVGVTF
;
A
#
# COMPACT_ATOMS: atom_id res chain seq x y z
N MET A 1 -57.47 -37.72 -15.51
CA MET A 1 -56.24 -37.45 -14.73
C MET A 1 -55.14 -36.80 -15.57
N LEU A 2 -54.82 -37.34 -16.75
CA LEU A 2 -53.77 -36.80 -17.65
C LEU A 2 -53.93 -35.30 -18.00
N LYS A 3 -55.16 -34.85 -18.33
CA LYS A 3 -55.43 -33.44 -18.66
C LYS A 3 -55.13 -32.48 -17.50
N LYS A 4 -55.44 -32.87 -16.26
CA LYS A 4 -55.13 -32.07 -15.05
C LYS A 4 -53.63 -32.04 -14.77
N PHE A 5 -52.93 -33.15 -14.99
CA PHE A 5 -51.48 -33.21 -14.86
C PHE A 5 -50.77 -32.28 -15.85
N PHE A 6 -51.11 -32.33 -17.14
CA PHE A 6 -50.52 -31.46 -18.15
C PHE A 6 -50.84 -29.98 -17.94
N MET A 7 -52.06 -29.64 -17.50
CA MET A 7 -52.40 -28.26 -17.14
C MET A 7 -51.56 -27.75 -15.97
N ASN A 8 -51.39 -28.56 -14.92
CA ASN A 8 -50.59 -28.18 -13.76
C ASN A 8 -49.10 -28.04 -14.12
N ALA A 9 -48.54 -29.00 -14.89
CA ALA A 9 -47.16 -28.94 -15.35
C ALA A 9 -46.91 -27.71 -16.24
N LEU A 10 -47.82 -27.39 -17.16
CA LEU A 10 -47.71 -26.22 -18.02
C LEU A 10 -47.85 -24.92 -17.22
N SER A 11 -48.76 -24.86 -16.22
CA SER A 11 -48.89 -23.69 -15.34
C SER A 11 -47.66 -23.48 -14.46
N SER A 12 -47.04 -24.55 -13.95
CA SER A 12 -45.81 -24.48 -13.18
C SER A 12 -44.61 -24.08 -14.06
N PHE A 13 -44.55 -24.59 -15.30
CA PHE A 13 -43.52 -24.21 -16.27
C PHE A 13 -43.64 -22.72 -16.64
N VAL A 14 -44.84 -22.24 -16.99
CA VAL A 14 -45.09 -20.83 -17.30
C VAL A 14 -44.84 -19.95 -16.07
N GLY A 15 -45.27 -20.39 -14.88
CA GLY A 15 -45.02 -19.69 -13.62
C GLY A 15 -43.52 -19.59 -13.29
N ALA A 16 -42.74 -20.64 -13.54
CA ALA A 16 -41.29 -20.64 -13.35
C ALA A 16 -40.60 -19.69 -14.34
N TRP A 17 -41.02 -19.66 -15.61
CA TRP A 17 -40.49 -18.71 -16.60
C TRP A 17 -40.84 -17.27 -16.27
N ILE A 18 -42.07 -16.98 -15.83
CA ILE A 18 -42.47 -15.65 -15.38
C ILE A 18 -41.64 -15.24 -14.16
N ALA A 19 -41.44 -16.14 -13.19
CA ALA A 19 -40.61 -15.88 -12.02
C ALA A 19 -39.15 -15.62 -12.39
N LEU A 20 -38.58 -16.36 -13.35
CA LEU A 20 -37.23 -16.14 -13.88
C LEU A 20 -37.09 -14.79 -14.58
N VAL A 21 -38.08 -14.40 -15.40
CA VAL A 21 -38.08 -13.09 -16.07
C VAL A 21 -38.24 -11.96 -15.05
N LEU A 22 -39.15 -12.09 -14.09
CA LEU A 22 -39.32 -11.10 -13.02
C LEU A 22 -38.07 -10.99 -12.13
N PHE A 23 -37.44 -12.12 -11.81
CA PHE A 23 -36.17 -12.14 -11.09
C PHE A 23 -35.07 -11.45 -11.91
N GLY A 24 -34.98 -11.73 -13.22
CA GLY A 24 -34.07 -11.05 -14.13
C GLY A 24 -34.30 -9.53 -14.17
N VAL A 25 -35.56 -9.09 -14.22
CA VAL A 25 -35.92 -7.66 -14.16
C VAL A 25 -35.52 -7.03 -12.82
N VAL A 26 -35.76 -7.71 -11.70
CA VAL A 26 -35.34 -7.22 -10.37
C VAL A 26 -33.82 -7.13 -10.28
N VAL A 27 -33.09 -8.15 -10.75
CA VAL A 27 -31.62 -8.13 -10.81
C VAL A 27 -31.13 -6.97 -11.68
N VAL A 28 -31.71 -6.76 -12.86
CA VAL A 28 -31.37 -5.61 -13.73
C VAL A 28 -31.64 -4.29 -13.04
N LEU A 29 -32.77 -4.12 -12.35
CA LEU A 29 -33.10 -2.88 -11.61
C LEU A 29 -32.17 -2.65 -10.42
N VAL A 30 -31.79 -3.71 -9.70
CA VAL A 30 -30.81 -3.66 -8.60
C VAL A 30 -29.43 -3.31 -9.15
N CYS A 31 -29.01 -3.96 -10.24
CA CYS A 31 -27.79 -3.63 -10.96
C CYS A 31 -27.80 -2.16 -11.41
N ILE A 32 -28.86 -1.67 -12.05
CA ILE A 32 -29.01 -0.25 -12.45
C ILE A 32 -28.92 0.67 -11.23
N GLY A 33 -29.54 0.32 -10.11
CA GLY A 33 -29.46 1.11 -8.87
C GLY A 33 -28.07 1.13 -8.23
N ILE A 34 -27.33 0.02 -8.33
CA ILE A 34 -25.93 -0.10 -7.91
C ILE A 34 -25.05 0.71 -8.87
N PHE A 35 -25.20 0.54 -10.19
CA PHE A 35 -24.44 1.25 -11.22
C PHE A 35 -24.73 2.75 -11.26
N ALA A 36 -25.94 3.20 -10.94
CA ALA A 36 -26.23 4.62 -10.76
C ALA A 36 -25.42 5.20 -9.60
N LYS A 37 -25.18 4.45 -8.51
CA LYS A 37 -24.28 4.88 -7.42
C LYS A 37 -22.80 4.73 -7.75
N LEU A 38 -22.40 3.70 -8.50
CA LEU A 38 -21.00 3.43 -8.87
C LEU A 38 -20.50 4.28 -10.05
N GLY A 39 -21.40 4.75 -10.91
CA GLY A 39 -21.06 5.37 -12.19
C GLY A 39 -21.85 6.64 -12.54
N VAL A 40 -22.85 7.07 -11.76
CA VAL A 40 -23.59 8.31 -12.02
C VAL A 40 -24.07 8.93 -10.69
N SER A 41 -23.16 9.31 -9.80
CA SER A 41 -23.44 10.55 -9.08
C SER A 41 -23.42 11.63 -10.15
N SER A 42 -24.57 12.26 -10.36
CA SER A 42 -24.76 13.37 -11.29
C SER A 42 -23.51 14.23 -11.34
N SER A 43 -22.84 14.21 -12.48
CA SER A 43 -21.72 15.09 -12.80
C SER A 43 -22.23 16.53 -12.80
N SER A 44 -22.37 17.14 -11.62
CA SER A 44 -21.81 18.46 -11.48
C SER A 44 -20.30 18.27 -11.59
N THR A 45 -19.79 18.19 -12.82
CA THR A 45 -18.41 18.58 -13.07
C THR A 45 -18.34 20.01 -12.58
N ASP A 46 -17.90 20.21 -11.34
CA ASP A 46 -17.69 21.55 -10.79
C ASP A 46 -16.70 22.22 -11.72
N SER A 47 -17.23 23.07 -12.61
CA SER A 47 -16.41 23.66 -13.66
C SER A 47 -15.38 24.56 -13.01
N ILE A 48 -14.11 24.41 -13.38
CA ILE A 48 -13.05 25.25 -12.83
C ILE A 48 -13.27 26.68 -13.30
N SER A 49 -13.69 27.55 -12.38
CA SER A 49 -13.86 28.99 -12.61
C SER A 49 -12.64 29.78 -12.10
N LYS A 50 -12.50 31.05 -12.53
CA LYS A 50 -11.39 31.90 -12.09
C LYS A 50 -11.34 32.03 -10.56
N LYS A 51 -10.18 31.79 -9.94
CA LYS A 51 -9.98 31.73 -8.48
C LYS A 51 -10.87 30.67 -7.80
N SER A 52 -10.86 29.46 -8.34
CA SER A 52 -11.38 28.28 -7.67
C SER A 52 -10.41 27.82 -6.57
N VAL A 53 -10.95 27.12 -5.59
CA VAL A 53 -10.22 26.53 -4.46
C VAL A 53 -10.30 25.02 -4.62
N MET A 54 -9.15 24.34 -4.67
CA MET A 54 -9.14 22.88 -4.69
C MET A 54 -9.26 22.37 -3.26
N THR A 55 -10.28 21.58 -2.97
CA THR A 55 -10.48 20.99 -1.64
C THR A 55 -9.94 19.56 -1.63
N ILE A 56 -9.03 19.25 -0.71
CA ILE A 56 -8.53 17.90 -0.48
C ILE A 56 -9.06 17.44 0.88
N GLU A 57 -9.78 16.33 0.90
CA GLU A 57 -10.24 15.70 2.13
C GLU A 57 -9.22 14.65 2.57
N LEU A 58 -8.49 14.91 3.66
CA LEU A 58 -7.53 13.95 4.23
C LEU A 58 -8.26 13.05 5.23
N ASN A 59 -9.03 12.10 4.70
CA ASN A 59 -9.83 11.17 5.48
C ASN A 59 -9.89 9.80 4.78
N GLY A 60 -9.93 8.73 5.57
CA GLY A 60 -9.94 7.35 5.05
C GLY A 60 -8.56 6.87 4.58
N VAL A 61 -8.57 5.79 3.81
CA VAL A 61 -7.36 5.14 3.30
C VAL A 61 -6.88 5.87 2.04
N ILE A 62 -5.57 6.13 1.97
CA ILE A 62 -4.89 6.56 0.74
C ILE A 62 -4.06 5.39 0.22
N GLU A 63 -4.46 4.85 -0.93
CA GLU A 63 -3.70 3.81 -1.63
C GLU A 63 -2.68 4.43 -2.58
N GLU A 64 -1.64 3.67 -2.98
CA GLU A 64 -0.63 4.14 -3.93
C GLU A 64 -1.25 4.55 -5.27
N ARG A 65 -2.16 3.73 -5.81
CA ARG A 65 -2.82 3.92 -7.11
C ARG A 65 -4.17 3.23 -7.17
N GLU A 66 -4.94 3.53 -8.21
CA GLU A 66 -6.21 2.83 -8.45
C GLU A 66 -5.97 1.34 -8.74
N SER A 67 -6.77 0.51 -8.07
CA SER A 67 -6.84 -0.94 -8.25
C SER A 67 -8.23 -1.34 -8.75
N PRO A 68 -8.37 -2.45 -9.50
CA PRO A 68 -9.67 -3.00 -9.84
C PRO A 68 -10.52 -3.20 -8.57
N MET A 69 -11.79 -2.84 -8.63
CA MET A 69 -12.68 -2.92 -7.48
C MET A 69 -13.13 -4.36 -7.29
N ASP A 70 -12.69 -5.00 -6.21
CA ASP A 70 -13.27 -6.27 -5.78
C ASP A 70 -14.61 -6.02 -5.11
N LEU A 71 -15.68 -6.23 -5.88
CA LEU A 71 -17.04 -6.18 -5.36
C LEU A 71 -17.35 -7.51 -4.65
N ASP A 72 -17.21 -7.53 -3.33
CA ASP A 72 -17.81 -8.60 -2.55
C ASP A 72 -19.33 -8.42 -2.41
N TYR A 73 -20.05 -9.53 -2.25
CA TYR A 73 -21.50 -9.51 -2.16
C TYR A 73 -22.01 -8.77 -0.90
N ILE A 74 -21.20 -8.72 0.16
CA ILE A 74 -21.54 -8.09 1.44
C ILE A 74 -21.53 -6.56 1.33
N SER A 75 -20.55 -5.99 0.65
CA SER A 75 -20.37 -4.55 0.41
C SER A 75 -21.47 -4.03 -0.52
N LEU A 76 -21.85 -4.83 -1.52
CA LEU A 76 -23.01 -4.56 -2.36
C LEU A 76 -24.33 -4.54 -1.55
N LEU A 77 -24.54 -5.50 -0.65
CA LEU A 77 -25.71 -5.54 0.23
C LEU A 77 -25.76 -4.37 1.21
N ARG A 78 -24.62 -3.98 1.77
CA ARG A 78 -24.49 -2.85 2.71
C ARG A 78 -24.58 -1.48 2.02
N ARG A 79 -24.54 -1.44 0.68
CA ARG A 79 -24.51 -0.22 -0.14
C ARG A 79 -23.36 0.72 0.23
N ASP A 80 -22.28 0.14 0.74
CA ASP A 80 -21.07 0.81 1.19
C ASP A 80 -19.95 0.52 0.20
N VAL A 81 -20.09 1.09 -1.00
CA VAL A 81 -19.09 0.98 -2.06
C VAL A 81 -18.48 2.35 -2.27
N SER A 82 -17.40 2.61 -1.54
CA SER A 82 -16.57 3.80 -1.72
C SER A 82 -15.23 3.37 -2.31
N ARG A 83 -14.72 4.14 -3.28
CA ARG A 83 -13.35 3.95 -3.77
C ARG A 83 -12.39 4.70 -2.84
N PRO A 84 -11.29 4.07 -2.39
CA PRO A 84 -10.27 4.77 -1.63
C PRO A 84 -9.67 5.90 -2.47
N GLN A 85 -9.16 6.93 -1.78
CA GLN A 85 -8.35 7.95 -2.45
C GLN A 85 -7.02 7.34 -2.85
N THR A 86 -6.40 7.88 -3.90
CA THR A 86 -5.08 7.39 -4.34
C THR A 86 -4.05 8.50 -4.35
N LEU A 87 -2.83 8.18 -3.93
CA LEU A 87 -1.69 9.09 -3.96
C LEU A 87 -1.45 9.61 -5.38
N SER A 88 -1.49 8.70 -6.37
CA SER A 88 -1.33 9.07 -7.78
C SER A 88 -2.33 10.14 -8.23
N SER A 89 -3.62 10.01 -7.88
CA SER A 89 -4.65 11.00 -8.24
C SER A 89 -4.49 12.31 -7.48
N LEU A 90 -4.15 12.27 -6.18
CA LEU A 90 -3.94 13.47 -5.37
C LEU A 90 -2.74 14.29 -5.84
N VAL A 91 -1.58 13.63 -6.06
CA VAL A 91 -0.36 14.30 -6.55
C VAL A 91 -0.57 14.85 -7.95
N THR A 92 -1.21 14.09 -8.85
CA THR A 92 -1.56 14.59 -10.20
C THR A 92 -2.47 15.81 -10.12
N ALA A 93 -3.50 15.79 -9.27
CA ALA A 93 -4.39 16.92 -9.10
C ALA A 93 -3.66 18.18 -8.58
N ILE A 94 -2.73 18.00 -7.63
CA ILE A 94 -1.92 19.10 -7.09
C ILE A 94 -0.98 19.67 -8.16
N ASP A 95 -0.36 18.83 -8.99
CA ASP A 95 0.50 19.29 -10.07
C ASP A 95 -0.27 20.04 -11.17
N GLU A 96 -1.46 19.55 -11.54
CA GLU A 96 -2.38 20.27 -12.44
C GLU A 96 -2.84 21.60 -11.83
N ALA A 97 -3.21 21.58 -10.54
CA ALA A 97 -3.62 22.77 -9.81
C ALA A 97 -2.49 23.81 -9.70
N LYS A 98 -1.23 23.36 -9.57
CA LYS A 98 -0.02 24.21 -9.51
C LYS A 98 0.11 25.04 -10.78
N ASN A 99 -0.07 24.44 -11.95
CA ASN A 99 0.07 25.13 -13.24
C ASN A 99 -1.22 25.84 -13.71
N ASN A 100 -2.37 25.53 -13.11
CA ASN A 100 -3.65 26.10 -13.51
C ASN A 100 -3.89 27.52 -12.95
N LYS A 101 -3.99 28.53 -13.83
CA LYS A 101 -4.23 29.94 -13.45
C LYS A 101 -5.59 30.20 -12.79
N ASN A 102 -6.55 29.29 -12.98
CA ASN A 102 -7.87 29.40 -12.38
C ASN A 102 -7.92 28.83 -10.96
N ILE A 103 -6.95 28.02 -10.53
CA ILE A 103 -6.83 27.57 -9.15
C ILE A 103 -5.95 28.53 -8.37
N SER A 104 -6.49 29.13 -7.30
CA SER A 104 -5.77 30.10 -6.48
C SER A 104 -5.24 29.55 -5.16
N MET A 105 -5.82 28.45 -4.67
CA MET A 105 -5.57 27.94 -3.33
C MET A 105 -5.95 26.46 -3.19
N ILE A 106 -5.31 25.77 -2.25
CA ILE A 106 -5.74 24.47 -1.73
C ILE A 106 -6.36 24.65 -0.33
N TYR A 107 -7.49 23.99 -0.10
CA TYR A 107 -8.11 23.83 1.21
C TYR A 107 -8.00 22.36 1.66
N LEU A 108 -7.20 22.10 2.70
CA LEU A 108 -7.09 20.78 3.32
C LEU A 108 -8.16 20.63 4.41
N LYS A 109 -9.09 19.71 4.20
CA LYS A 109 -10.04 19.27 5.23
C LYS A 109 -9.48 18.03 5.88
N CYS A 110 -8.93 18.19 7.08
CA CYS A 110 -8.21 17.13 7.78
C CYS A 110 -9.14 16.34 8.69
N GLY A 111 -9.12 15.01 8.53
CA GLY A 111 -9.79 14.05 9.40
C GLY A 111 -8.84 12.93 9.81
N ILE A 112 -9.35 11.70 9.84
CA ILE A 112 -8.56 10.50 10.15
C ILE A 112 -8.08 9.90 8.84
N VAL A 113 -6.84 10.21 8.47
CA VAL A 113 -6.17 9.60 7.32
C VAL A 113 -5.40 8.36 7.75
N SER A 114 -5.54 7.27 7.01
CA SER A 114 -4.74 6.05 7.17
C SER A 114 -3.89 5.87 5.93
N ALA A 115 -2.60 6.12 6.08
CA ALA A 115 -1.59 6.00 5.04
C ALA A 115 -0.21 5.85 5.69
N ALA A 116 0.72 5.23 4.99
CA ALA A 116 2.09 5.12 5.46
C ALA A 116 2.86 6.45 5.33
N PRO A 117 3.96 6.63 6.08
CA PRO A 117 4.65 7.91 6.18
C PRO A 117 5.18 8.44 4.85
N ALA A 118 5.71 7.58 3.98
CA ALA A 118 6.22 8.01 2.67
C ALA A 118 5.10 8.49 1.75
N THR A 119 3.93 7.82 1.77
CA THR A 119 2.72 8.29 1.08
C THR A 119 2.30 9.68 1.55
N LEU A 120 2.30 9.92 2.87
CA LEU A 120 1.99 11.24 3.43
C LEU A 120 3.06 12.28 3.09
N ASN A 121 4.34 11.89 3.07
CA ASN A 121 5.44 12.77 2.67
C ASN A 121 5.34 13.18 1.20
N ALA A 122 5.09 12.24 0.29
CA ALA A 122 4.86 12.54 -1.13
C ALA A 122 3.71 13.53 -1.35
N LEU A 123 2.61 13.38 -0.59
CA LEU A 123 1.50 14.34 -0.63
C LEU A 123 1.91 15.72 -0.09
N ARG A 124 2.63 15.73 1.04
CA ARG A 124 3.16 16.95 1.67
C ARG A 124 4.13 17.70 0.74
N ASP A 125 5.00 16.98 0.04
CA ASP A 125 5.97 17.53 -0.92
C ASP A 125 5.26 18.14 -2.12
N ALA A 126 4.24 17.48 -2.67
CA ALA A 126 3.42 18.04 -3.74
C ALA A 126 2.74 19.36 -3.30
N ILE A 127 2.24 19.43 -2.05
CA ILE A 127 1.65 20.65 -1.49
C ILE A 127 2.72 21.74 -1.28
N SER A 128 3.92 21.36 -0.83
CA SER A 128 5.07 22.26 -0.71
C SER A 128 5.43 22.88 -2.06
N ASP A 129 5.49 22.08 -3.12
CA ASP A 129 5.74 22.54 -4.49
C ASP A 129 4.64 23.45 -5.01
N PHE A 130 3.37 23.15 -4.72
CA PHE A 130 2.26 24.06 -5.03
C PHE A 130 2.42 25.44 -4.36
N ARG A 131 2.93 25.48 -3.12
CA ARG A 131 3.18 26.74 -2.40
C ARG A 131 4.33 27.55 -2.99
N LYS A 132 5.35 26.90 -3.56
CA LYS A 132 6.50 27.58 -4.19
C LYS A 132 6.07 28.48 -5.36
N GLU A 133 4.95 28.19 -6.02
CA GLU A 133 4.34 29.05 -7.05
C GLU A 133 3.60 30.28 -6.48
N GLY A 134 3.70 30.54 -5.18
CA GLY A 134 3.06 31.67 -4.50
C GLY A 134 1.57 31.49 -4.25
N LYS A 135 1.01 30.32 -4.56
CA LYS A 135 -0.37 29.94 -4.23
C LYS A 135 -0.47 29.52 -2.77
N LYS A 136 -1.65 29.73 -2.17
CA LYS A 136 -1.86 29.54 -0.73
C LYS A 136 -2.47 28.19 -0.41
N VAL A 137 -2.14 27.66 0.77
CA VAL A 137 -2.72 26.43 1.32
C VAL A 137 -3.24 26.73 2.72
N VAL A 138 -4.47 26.30 2.99
CA VAL A 138 -5.10 26.43 4.32
C VAL A 138 -5.59 25.06 4.78
N ALA A 139 -5.38 24.74 6.06
CA ALA A 139 -5.85 23.50 6.67
C ALA A 139 -6.86 23.78 7.77
N TYR A 140 -7.85 22.90 7.89
CA TYR A 140 -8.84 22.87 8.97
C TYR A 140 -9.09 21.44 9.42
N ALA A 141 -9.21 21.23 10.74
CA ALA A 141 -9.73 20.00 11.30
C ALA A 141 -10.61 20.28 12.52
N ASP A 142 -11.55 19.39 12.80
CA ASP A 142 -12.09 19.27 14.15
C ASP A 142 -11.05 18.64 15.07
N SER A 143 -10.36 17.59 14.62
CA SER A 143 -9.21 17.02 15.32
C SER A 143 -8.14 16.59 14.32
N TYR A 144 -6.88 16.79 14.68
CA TYR A 144 -5.74 16.37 13.87
C TYR A 144 -5.13 15.08 14.42
N THR A 145 -4.75 14.17 13.54
CA THR A 145 -3.93 12.97 13.86
C THR A 145 -2.47 13.22 13.52
N ASN A 146 -1.54 12.34 13.94
CA ASN A 146 -0.15 12.37 13.49
C ASN A 146 -0.07 12.57 11.96
N GLY A 147 -0.84 11.78 11.19
CA GLY A 147 -0.78 11.79 9.74
C GLY A 147 -1.40 13.03 9.11
N SER A 148 -2.61 13.39 9.52
CA SER A 148 -3.29 14.57 8.94
C SER A 148 -2.62 15.87 9.38
N TYR A 149 -2.04 15.93 10.59
CA TYR A 149 -1.23 17.07 11.00
C TYR A 149 0.09 17.16 10.24
N TYR A 150 0.77 16.04 10.01
CA TYR A 150 2.04 16.04 9.26
C TYR A 150 1.87 16.68 7.88
N VAL A 151 0.81 16.30 7.15
CA VAL A 151 0.45 16.93 5.87
C VAL A 151 -0.04 18.37 6.07
N ALA A 152 -0.89 18.65 7.06
CA ALA A 152 -1.38 20.02 7.31
C ALA A 152 -0.27 20.99 7.71
N SER A 153 0.83 20.51 8.28
CA SER A 153 1.92 21.34 8.80
C SER A 153 2.61 22.20 7.72
N VAL A 154 2.54 21.78 6.45
CA VAL A 154 3.07 22.56 5.31
C VAL A 154 2.13 23.68 4.87
N ALA A 155 0.90 23.78 5.40
CA ALA A 155 -0.04 24.82 5.03
C ALA A 155 0.42 26.22 5.51
N ASP A 156 0.01 27.27 4.79
CA ASP A 156 0.24 28.66 5.22
C ASP A 156 -0.55 29.02 6.49
N SER A 157 -1.66 28.33 6.75
CA SER A 157 -2.46 28.49 7.96
C SER A 157 -3.12 27.18 8.34
N VAL A 158 -3.00 26.82 9.62
CA VAL A 158 -3.56 25.62 10.23
C VAL A 158 -4.58 26.04 11.28
N PHE A 159 -5.85 25.75 11.03
CA PHE A 159 -6.96 26.05 11.92
C PHE A 159 -7.51 24.79 12.57
N MET A 160 -8.04 24.93 13.79
CA MET A 160 -8.66 23.84 14.52
C MET A 160 -9.97 24.30 15.17
N ASN A 161 -10.92 23.39 15.36
CA ASN A 161 -12.11 23.67 16.15
C ASN A 161 -11.74 24.05 17.60
N PRO A 162 -12.40 25.03 18.24
CA PRO A 162 -12.18 25.35 19.65
C PRO A 162 -12.41 24.17 20.61
N ALA A 163 -13.28 23.22 20.25
CA ALA A 163 -13.51 21.98 20.98
C ALA A 163 -12.71 20.79 20.41
N GLY A 164 -11.72 21.08 19.57
CA GLY A 164 -10.91 20.10 18.86
C GLY A 164 -9.76 19.54 19.67
N ALA A 165 -9.06 18.57 19.09
CA ALA A 165 -7.92 17.93 19.74
C ALA A 165 -6.76 17.66 18.77
N LEU A 166 -5.53 17.76 19.29
CA LEU A 166 -4.29 17.47 18.58
C LEU A 166 -3.71 16.11 19.01
N MET A 167 -3.89 15.08 18.19
CA MET A 167 -3.43 13.71 18.43
C MET A 167 -2.04 13.46 17.83
N ILE A 168 -1.06 14.28 18.23
CA ILE A 168 0.34 14.02 17.92
C ILE A 168 0.99 13.32 19.12
N GLN A 169 1.38 12.06 18.96
CA GLN A 169 1.86 11.22 20.07
C GLN A 169 3.11 10.40 19.73
N GLY A 170 3.81 10.75 18.66
CA GLY A 170 4.96 10.00 18.15
C GLY A 170 4.54 8.74 17.40
N LEU A 171 5.48 7.81 17.20
CA LEU A 171 5.27 6.55 16.49
C LEU A 171 5.40 5.37 17.43
N GLY A 172 4.51 4.41 17.29
CA GLY A 172 4.54 3.16 18.04
C GLY A 172 3.89 2.05 17.24
N SER A 173 4.22 0.81 17.58
CA SER A 173 3.61 -0.38 16.98
C SER A 173 3.55 -1.49 18.01
N THR A 174 2.50 -2.30 17.90
CA THR A 174 2.31 -3.49 18.71
C THR A 174 2.43 -4.70 17.80
N SER A 175 3.42 -5.54 18.06
CA SER A 175 3.58 -6.81 17.36
C SER A 175 2.95 -7.93 18.17
N MET A 176 2.06 -8.70 17.55
CA MET A 176 1.44 -9.86 18.17
C MET A 176 2.34 -11.09 18.00
N TYR A 177 2.46 -11.91 19.05
CA TYR A 177 3.19 -13.17 19.05
C TYR A 177 2.23 -14.30 19.38
N PHE A 178 2.23 -15.34 18.53
CA PHE A 178 1.20 -16.37 18.46
C PHE A 178 1.72 -17.77 18.79
N LYS A 179 3.01 -17.93 19.11
CA LYS A 179 3.61 -19.24 19.37
C LYS A 179 2.81 -20.06 20.38
N ASP A 180 2.50 -19.50 21.55
CA ASP A 180 1.73 -20.24 22.57
C ASP A 180 0.28 -20.53 22.15
N LEU A 181 -0.33 -19.69 21.30
CA LEU A 181 -1.63 -19.97 20.70
C LEU A 181 -1.54 -21.15 19.73
N LEU A 182 -0.53 -21.16 18.86
CA LEU A 182 -0.29 -22.23 17.89
C LEU A 182 -0.01 -23.56 18.61
N ASP A 183 0.78 -23.56 19.67
CA ASP A 183 1.02 -24.73 20.52
C ASP A 183 -0.29 -25.25 21.15
N LYS A 184 -1.16 -24.34 21.64
CA LYS A 184 -2.49 -24.69 22.14
C LYS A 184 -3.40 -25.28 21.08
N LEU A 185 -3.27 -24.87 19.82
CA LEU A 185 -3.99 -25.45 18.68
C LEU A 185 -3.36 -26.76 18.20
N GLY A 186 -2.12 -27.07 18.60
CA GLY A 186 -1.38 -28.23 18.09
C GLY A 186 -0.81 -27.99 16.68
N VAL A 187 -0.58 -26.73 16.33
CA VAL A 187 0.07 -26.31 15.09
C VAL A 187 1.52 -25.97 15.40
N GLN A 188 2.46 -26.69 14.81
CA GLN A 188 3.88 -26.43 14.94
C GLN A 188 4.38 -25.69 13.69
N ILE A 189 5.07 -24.57 13.88
CA ILE A 189 5.70 -23.84 12.77
C ILE A 189 7.18 -24.17 12.71
N GLN A 190 7.60 -24.76 11.59
CA GLN A 190 8.99 -25.15 11.34
C GLN A 190 9.65 -24.08 10.46
N VAL A 191 10.80 -23.57 10.90
CA VAL A 191 11.47 -22.43 10.27
C VAL A 191 12.85 -22.82 9.74
N VAL A 192 13.15 -22.37 8.53
CA VAL A 192 14.50 -22.28 7.98
C VAL A 192 14.74 -20.82 7.59
N LYS A 193 15.92 -20.26 7.88
CA LYS A 193 16.17 -18.84 7.57
C LYS A 193 17.64 -18.53 7.42
N VAL A 194 17.93 -17.46 6.68
CA VAL A 194 19.22 -16.78 6.69
C VAL A 194 18.97 -15.30 6.98
N GLY A 195 19.63 -14.81 8.03
CA GLY A 195 19.53 -13.43 8.49
C GLY A 195 19.21 -13.31 9.97
N THR A 196 20.12 -12.67 10.71
CA THR A 196 19.92 -12.34 12.13
C THR A 196 18.70 -11.43 12.34
N TYR A 197 18.51 -10.43 11.46
CA TYR A 197 17.43 -9.44 11.53
C TYR A 197 16.18 -9.85 10.75
N LYS A 198 16.16 -11.04 10.13
CA LYS A 198 15.00 -11.57 9.42
C LYS A 198 13.93 -12.04 10.42
N SER A 199 13.19 -11.09 10.97
CA SER A 199 12.29 -11.28 12.11
C SER A 199 10.83 -11.58 11.74
N ALA A 200 10.49 -11.66 10.45
CA ALA A 200 9.12 -11.96 9.98
C ALA A 200 8.57 -13.30 10.50
N VAL A 201 9.46 -14.21 10.89
CA VAL A 201 9.12 -15.53 11.44
C VAL A 201 8.88 -15.51 12.95
N GLU A 202 9.40 -14.50 13.67
CA GLU A 202 9.41 -14.47 15.14
C GLU A 202 8.02 -14.55 15.77
N PRO A 203 6.98 -13.86 15.26
CA PRO A 203 5.61 -14.00 15.78
C PRO A 203 5.10 -15.44 15.87
N TYR A 204 5.64 -16.35 15.05
CA TYR A 204 5.17 -17.73 14.97
C TYR A 204 6.00 -18.71 15.80
N ILE A 205 7.19 -18.31 16.26
CA ILE A 205 8.15 -19.20 16.95
C ILE A 205 8.63 -18.67 18.29
N LEU A 206 8.37 -17.40 18.62
CA LEU A 206 8.70 -16.75 19.89
C LEU A 206 7.42 -16.23 20.56
N ASN A 207 7.53 -15.84 21.84
CA ASN A 207 6.47 -15.14 22.58
C ASN A 207 6.77 -13.66 22.80
N GLU A 208 7.97 -13.22 22.40
CA GLU A 208 8.43 -11.85 22.54
C GLU A 208 9.43 -11.51 21.43
N MET A 209 9.65 -10.21 21.24
CA MET A 209 10.56 -9.69 20.24
C MET A 209 12.01 -9.98 20.57
N SER A 210 12.77 -10.49 19.59
CA SER A 210 14.20 -10.71 19.79
C SER A 210 14.95 -9.38 19.98
N GLY A 211 16.08 -9.43 20.69
CA GLY A 211 16.96 -8.26 20.85
C GLY A 211 17.35 -7.60 19.51
N PRO A 212 17.78 -8.36 18.48
CA PRO A 212 18.05 -7.81 17.15
C PRO A 212 16.83 -7.14 16.49
N ALA A 213 15.65 -7.76 16.56
CA ALA A 213 14.42 -7.18 16.00
C ALA A 213 14.03 -5.89 16.73
N ARG A 214 14.16 -5.86 18.06
CA ARG A 214 13.91 -4.68 18.89
C ARG A 214 14.81 -3.51 18.52
N ALA A 215 16.12 -3.74 18.48
CA ALA A 215 17.10 -2.71 18.15
C ALA A 215 16.91 -2.14 16.74
N GLN A 216 16.54 -3.00 15.77
CA GLN A 216 16.18 -2.59 14.42
C GLN A 216 14.97 -1.65 14.42
N LEU A 217 13.89 -2.03 15.09
CA LEU A 217 12.65 -1.24 15.11
C LEU A 217 12.84 0.07 15.88
N ASP A 218 13.59 0.07 17.00
CA ASP A 218 13.91 1.31 17.72
C ASP A 218 14.64 2.32 16.84
N THR A 219 15.65 1.85 16.10
CA THR A 219 16.40 2.71 15.16
C THR A 219 15.47 3.24 14.07
N LEU A 220 14.66 2.35 13.47
CA LEU A 220 13.77 2.71 12.37
C LEU A 220 12.72 3.75 12.78
N TYR A 221 12.02 3.51 13.89
CA TYR A 221 10.97 4.41 14.38
C TYR A 221 11.56 5.74 14.85
N GLY A 222 12.73 5.71 15.49
CA GLY A 222 13.47 6.91 15.89
C GLY A 222 13.82 7.79 14.69
N ASN A 223 14.36 7.21 13.62
CA ASN A 223 14.75 7.93 12.41
C ASN A 223 13.55 8.52 11.68
N ILE A 224 12.47 7.75 11.49
CA ILE A 224 11.24 8.22 10.86
C ILE A 224 10.64 9.38 11.67
N TRP A 225 10.55 9.24 13.00
CA TRP A 225 10.00 10.28 13.86
C TRP A 225 10.87 11.56 13.86
N GLN A 226 12.19 11.40 13.85
CA GLN A 226 13.12 12.52 13.73
C GLN A 226 12.91 13.30 12.43
N TYR A 227 12.75 12.60 11.31
CA TYR A 227 12.47 13.23 10.01
C TYR A 227 11.15 14.01 10.05
N ILE A 228 10.05 13.36 10.49
CA ILE A 228 8.72 13.98 10.60
C ILE A 228 8.77 15.27 11.42
N ARG A 229 9.38 15.25 12.61
CA ARG A 229 9.49 16.44 13.46
C ARG A 229 10.33 17.54 12.84
N SER A 230 11.38 17.18 12.10
CA SER A 230 12.23 18.13 11.41
C SER A 230 11.46 18.86 10.31
N GLU A 231 10.72 18.11 9.49
CA GLU A 231 9.86 18.68 8.45
C GLU A 231 8.73 19.56 9.02
N ILE A 232 8.08 19.14 10.11
CA ILE A 232 7.09 19.99 10.80
C ILE A 232 7.74 21.30 11.26
N ALA A 233 8.94 21.25 11.85
CA ALA A 233 9.63 22.43 12.36
C ALA A 233 10.11 23.39 11.26
N ILE A 234 10.37 22.90 10.04
CA ILE A 234 10.73 23.75 8.89
C ILE A 234 9.57 24.71 8.54
N ASP A 235 8.34 24.20 8.49
CA ASP A 235 7.18 25.01 8.11
C ASP A 235 6.51 25.72 9.31
N ARG A 236 6.44 25.05 10.47
CA ARG A 236 5.88 25.60 11.70
C ARG A 236 6.95 26.31 12.52
N LYS A 237 7.40 27.47 12.06
CA LYS A 237 8.55 28.24 12.60
C LYS A 237 8.55 28.57 14.10
N ARG A 238 7.42 28.42 14.80
CA ARG A 238 7.31 28.57 16.26
C ARG A 238 7.74 27.31 17.03
N LEU A 239 7.91 26.20 16.32
CA LEU A 239 8.31 24.90 16.84
C LEU A 239 9.74 24.58 16.38
N THR A 240 10.43 23.81 17.20
CA THR A 240 11.68 23.14 16.86
C THR A 240 11.47 21.63 16.94
N ALA A 241 12.28 20.83 16.25
CA ALA A 241 12.16 19.38 16.35
C ALA A 241 12.28 18.89 17.82
N ALA A 242 13.16 19.51 18.60
CA ALA A 242 13.33 19.22 20.03
C ALA A 242 12.12 19.63 20.89
N SER A 243 11.50 20.78 20.60
CA SER A 243 10.29 21.19 21.34
C SER A 243 9.10 20.30 21.02
N ILE A 244 8.93 19.88 19.76
CA ILE A 244 7.87 18.92 19.39
C ILE A 244 8.04 17.62 20.18
N ASP A 245 9.26 17.09 20.25
CA ASP A 245 9.57 15.86 20.99
C ASP A 245 9.27 15.99 22.48
N SER A 246 9.69 17.12 23.07
CA SER A 246 9.44 17.41 24.47
C SER A 246 7.94 17.53 24.77
N LEU A 247 7.18 18.21 23.91
CA LEU A 247 5.73 18.36 24.06
C LEU A 247 5.02 17.01 23.96
N VAL A 248 5.35 16.21 22.95
CA VAL A 248 4.79 14.87 22.75
C VAL A 248 5.14 13.92 23.90
N SER A 249 6.35 14.02 24.46
CA SER A 249 6.80 13.14 25.54
C SER A 249 6.22 13.49 26.90
N ASN A 250 5.94 14.77 27.15
CA ASN A 250 5.57 15.27 28.48
C ASN A 250 4.11 15.76 28.58
N LYS A 251 3.42 15.95 27.46
CA LYS A 251 2.02 16.39 27.43
C LYS A 251 1.18 15.39 26.65
N PHE A 252 0.01 15.07 27.20
CA PHE A 252 -1.04 14.39 26.45
C PHE A 252 -1.80 15.42 25.60
N LEU A 253 -1.23 15.80 24.45
CA LEU A 253 -1.77 16.86 23.58
C LEU A 253 -3.25 16.64 23.22
N PHE A 254 -3.67 15.38 23.05
CA PHE A 254 -5.05 15.02 22.73
C PHE A 254 -6.09 15.43 23.79
N ILE A 255 -5.70 15.52 25.07
CA ILE A 255 -6.61 15.91 26.16
C ILE A 255 -6.31 17.30 26.70
N ALA A 256 -5.28 17.97 26.19
CA ALA A 256 -4.96 19.34 26.55
C ALA A 256 -6.02 20.31 25.99
N PRO A 257 -6.26 21.46 26.62
CA PRO A 257 -7.09 22.50 26.03
C PRO A 257 -6.53 22.97 24.68
N ALA A 258 -7.39 23.11 23.67
CA ALA A 258 -7.00 23.50 22.31
C ALA A 258 -6.24 24.84 22.24
N GLU A 259 -6.44 25.73 23.21
CA GLU A 259 -5.70 26.99 23.33
C GLU A 259 -4.20 26.76 23.56
N ASP A 260 -3.82 25.66 24.20
CA ASP A 260 -2.42 25.33 24.41
C ASP A 260 -1.75 24.98 23.07
N ASP A 261 -2.43 24.28 22.16
CA ASP A 261 -1.88 24.00 20.82
C ASP A 261 -1.61 25.29 20.01
N VAL A 262 -2.38 26.36 20.27
CA VAL A 262 -2.11 27.69 19.71
C VAL A 262 -0.93 28.39 20.39
N LYS A 263 -0.80 28.28 21.71
CA LYS A 263 0.31 28.84 22.48
C LYS A 263 1.63 28.17 22.12
N GLU A 264 1.64 26.85 21.95
CA GLU A 264 2.81 26.08 21.53
C GLU A 264 3.15 26.26 20.05
N GLY A 265 2.17 26.68 19.23
CA GLY A 265 2.38 27.04 17.82
C GLY A 265 2.09 25.92 16.82
N PHE A 266 1.51 24.80 17.27
CA PHE A 266 0.97 23.79 16.36
C PHE A 266 -0.19 24.37 15.54
N ILE A 267 -1.09 25.09 16.18
CA ILE A 267 -2.29 25.67 15.56
C ILE A 267 -2.16 27.19 15.46
N ASP A 268 -2.58 27.77 14.33
CA ASP A 268 -2.53 29.23 14.14
C ASP A 268 -3.70 29.92 14.82
N ARG A 269 -4.90 29.33 14.73
CA ARG A 269 -6.13 29.88 15.33
C ARG A 269 -7.19 28.81 15.53
N LEU A 270 -7.99 28.99 16.58
CA LEU A 270 -9.21 28.22 16.79
C LEU A 270 -10.39 28.89 16.07
N VAL A 271 -11.11 28.14 15.23
CA VAL A 271 -12.25 28.63 14.44
C VAL A 271 -13.28 27.52 14.27
N TYR A 272 -14.56 27.85 14.07
CA TYR A 272 -15.56 26.85 13.68
C TYR A 272 -15.55 26.65 12.16
N GLU A 273 -15.84 25.43 11.67
CA GLU A 273 -15.86 25.12 10.24
C GLU A 273 -16.74 26.09 9.43
N ARG A 274 -17.89 26.50 9.98
CA ARG A 274 -18.82 27.45 9.34
C ARG A 274 -18.17 28.79 8.94
N ASP A 275 -17.08 29.16 9.60
CA ASP A 275 -16.34 30.40 9.39
C ASP A 275 -15.27 30.25 8.29
N MET A 276 -14.91 29.02 7.91
CA MET A 276 -13.83 28.73 6.94
C MET A 276 -14.09 29.34 5.57
N ASP A 277 -15.31 29.26 5.03
CA ASP A 277 -15.64 29.91 3.77
C ASP A 277 -15.39 31.42 3.81
N GLY A 278 -15.63 32.07 4.95
CA GLY A 278 -15.38 33.51 5.11
C GLY A 278 -13.89 33.83 5.11
N ILE A 279 -13.09 32.98 5.78
CA ILE A 279 -11.63 33.08 5.80
C ILE A 279 -11.06 32.87 4.40
N ILE A 280 -11.50 31.82 3.71
CA ILE A 280 -11.08 31.48 2.35
C ILE A 280 -11.48 32.59 1.37
N ALA A 281 -12.70 33.11 1.45
CA ALA A 281 -13.19 34.24 0.67
C ALA A 281 -12.29 35.48 0.81
N GLY A 282 -11.89 35.79 2.04
CA GLY A 282 -10.94 36.87 2.33
C GLY A 282 -9.57 36.64 1.67
N MET A 283 -9.04 35.41 1.75
CA MET A 283 -7.73 35.07 1.18
C MET A 283 -7.72 35.08 -0.35
N VAL A 284 -8.79 34.61 -1.01
CA VAL A 284 -8.88 34.64 -2.48
C VAL A 284 -9.37 35.99 -3.03
N GLY A 285 -9.90 36.87 -2.17
CA GLY A 285 -10.51 38.14 -2.56
C GLY A 285 -11.77 37.93 -3.41
N LYS A 286 -12.72 37.14 -2.90
CA LYS A 286 -14.05 36.92 -3.47
C LYS A 286 -15.13 37.08 -2.40
N ASP A 287 -16.37 37.27 -2.83
CA ASP A 287 -17.54 37.08 -1.98
C ASP A 287 -17.69 35.60 -1.62
N LYS A 288 -18.01 35.28 -0.36
CA LYS A 288 -18.29 33.92 0.13
C LYS A 288 -19.28 33.18 -0.77
N LYS A 289 -20.34 33.84 -1.24
CA LYS A 289 -21.37 33.23 -2.11
C LYS A 289 -20.87 32.92 -3.53
N LYS A 290 -19.70 33.43 -3.91
CA LYS A 290 -19.06 33.25 -5.23
C LYS A 290 -17.82 32.36 -5.16
N LEU A 291 -17.58 31.73 -4.01
CA LEU A 291 -16.56 30.69 -3.91
C LEU A 291 -16.94 29.51 -4.80
N ASN A 292 -15.92 28.94 -5.43
CA ASN A 292 -16.04 27.75 -6.25
C ASN A 292 -15.03 26.75 -5.74
N PHE A 293 -15.52 25.70 -5.10
CA PHE A 293 -14.69 24.60 -4.62
C PHE A 293 -14.68 23.52 -5.69
N VAL A 294 -13.53 22.91 -5.93
CA VAL A 294 -13.37 21.81 -6.87
C VAL A 294 -12.63 20.67 -6.20
N SER A 295 -12.97 19.44 -6.57
CA SER A 295 -12.32 18.23 -6.04
C SER A 295 -11.05 17.89 -6.83
N PRO A 296 -10.14 17.06 -6.29
CA PRO A 296 -8.97 16.56 -7.04
C PRO A 296 -9.37 15.84 -8.32
N LYS A 297 -10.49 15.11 -8.31
CA LYS A 297 -11.03 14.38 -9.46
C LYS A 297 -11.24 15.30 -10.67
N THR A 298 -11.78 16.49 -10.47
CA THR A 298 -12.01 17.49 -11.52
C THR A 298 -10.71 17.88 -12.25
N LEU A 299 -9.57 17.89 -11.54
CA LEU A 299 -8.26 18.23 -12.09
C LEU A 299 -7.66 17.02 -12.82
N VAL A 300 -7.75 15.82 -12.25
CA VAL A 300 -7.25 14.57 -12.87
C VAL A 300 -7.95 14.27 -14.20
N GLU A 301 -9.25 14.57 -14.31
CA GLU A 301 -10.00 14.43 -15.57
C GLU A 301 -9.41 15.28 -16.71
N GLN A 302 -8.81 16.43 -16.39
CA GLN A 302 -8.17 17.33 -17.35
C GLN A 302 -6.72 16.96 -17.67
N SER A 303 -6.11 16.08 -16.87
CA SER A 303 -4.72 15.68 -17.04
C SER A 303 -4.53 14.70 -18.19
N SER A 304 -3.43 14.86 -18.93
CA SER A 304 -2.92 13.87 -19.88
C SER A 304 -2.08 12.77 -19.20
N TRP A 305 -1.81 12.90 -17.90
CA TRP A 305 -1.05 11.92 -17.12
C TRP A 305 -1.67 10.52 -17.22
N GLY A 306 -0.84 9.53 -17.58
CA GLY A 306 -1.23 8.12 -17.62
C GLY A 306 -2.18 7.72 -18.74
N LYS A 307 -2.50 8.62 -19.69
CA LYS A 307 -3.42 8.36 -20.81
C LYS A 307 -2.74 8.32 -22.18
N ASP A 308 -1.50 8.80 -22.27
CA ASP A 308 -0.81 9.05 -23.54
C ASP A 308 0.01 7.84 -24.04
N TYR A 309 -0.63 6.67 -24.15
CA TYR A 309 -0.03 5.42 -24.65
C TYR A 309 0.33 5.46 -26.15
N LEU A 310 -0.12 6.47 -26.88
CA LEU A 310 0.10 6.62 -28.33
C LEU A 310 1.26 7.58 -28.66
N SER A 311 1.94 8.14 -27.65
CA SER A 311 3.08 9.02 -27.86
C SER A 311 4.27 8.25 -28.41
N LYS A 312 4.94 8.78 -29.45
CA LYS A 312 6.18 8.19 -30.00
C LYS A 312 7.41 8.35 -29.10
N ASN A 313 7.31 9.23 -28.11
CA ASN A 313 8.34 9.49 -27.10
C ASN A 313 7.71 9.30 -25.72
N GLN A 314 7.71 8.06 -25.25
CA GLN A 314 7.05 7.69 -24.01
C GLN A 314 8.06 7.28 -22.92
N ILE A 315 7.78 7.69 -21.68
CA ILE A 315 8.33 7.09 -20.47
C ILE A 315 7.23 6.19 -19.88
N ALA A 316 7.54 4.91 -19.67
CA ALA A 316 6.63 3.98 -19.02
C ALA A 316 6.78 4.07 -17.51
N VAL A 317 5.69 4.32 -16.78
CA VAL A 317 5.66 4.16 -15.32
C VAL A 317 4.96 2.84 -15.02
N VAL A 318 5.73 1.83 -14.61
CA VAL A 318 5.22 0.49 -14.33
C VAL A 318 5.13 0.31 -12.81
N TYR A 319 3.93 0.07 -12.29
CA TYR A 319 3.72 -0.10 -10.85
C TYR A 319 3.81 -1.57 -10.42
N ALA A 320 4.49 -1.79 -9.30
CA ALA A 320 4.53 -3.03 -8.55
C ALA A 320 4.15 -2.72 -7.09
N VAL A 321 2.86 -2.89 -6.76
CA VAL A 321 2.27 -2.51 -5.48
C VAL A 321 1.67 -3.73 -4.80
N GLY A 322 2.02 -3.95 -3.53
CA GLY A 322 1.53 -5.06 -2.71
C GLY A 322 2.56 -6.16 -2.45
N GLU A 323 2.13 -7.22 -1.75
CA GLU A 323 2.95 -8.43 -1.55
C GLU A 323 3.13 -9.17 -2.89
N ILE A 324 4.31 -9.74 -3.13
CA ILE A 324 4.58 -10.59 -4.30
C ILE A 324 4.02 -11.98 -4.02
N VAL A 325 2.96 -12.38 -4.72
CA VAL A 325 2.27 -13.66 -4.49
C VAL A 325 2.19 -14.45 -5.79
N ASP A 326 2.71 -15.68 -5.77
CA ASP A 326 2.59 -16.59 -6.91
C ASP A 326 1.11 -16.98 -7.11
N GLY A 327 0.58 -16.80 -8.32
CA GLY A 327 -0.84 -16.98 -8.63
C GLY A 327 -1.72 -15.76 -8.31
N GLY A 328 -1.14 -14.71 -7.71
CA GLY A 328 -1.81 -13.44 -7.46
C GLY A 328 -2.87 -13.44 -6.35
N GLY A 329 -3.73 -12.44 -6.43
CA GLY A 329 -4.76 -12.11 -5.43
C GLY A 329 -5.03 -10.62 -5.47
N SER A 330 -6.14 -10.18 -4.88
CA SER A 330 -6.47 -8.76 -4.79
C SER A 330 -5.37 -7.96 -4.09
N GLY A 331 -4.98 -6.82 -4.65
CA GLY A 331 -3.95 -5.96 -4.05
C GLY A 331 -2.55 -6.58 -3.94
N THR A 332 -2.24 -7.63 -4.71
CA THR A 332 -0.92 -8.27 -4.73
C THR A 332 -0.22 -8.10 -6.07
N ILE A 333 1.11 -8.24 -6.06
CA ILE A 333 1.92 -8.30 -7.28
C ILE A 333 1.87 -9.74 -7.80
N ASN A 334 1.18 -9.93 -8.93
CA ASN A 334 1.19 -11.19 -9.67
C ASN A 334 2.21 -11.13 -10.82
N TYR A 335 3.28 -11.92 -10.72
CA TYR A 335 4.31 -11.98 -11.76
C TYR A 335 3.75 -12.45 -13.12
N GLU A 336 2.72 -13.31 -13.15
CA GLU A 336 2.11 -13.82 -14.38
C GLU A 336 1.44 -12.72 -15.20
N LYS A 337 1.01 -11.63 -14.54
CA LYS A 337 0.44 -10.45 -15.20
C LYS A 337 1.50 -9.37 -15.43
N LEU A 338 2.39 -9.15 -14.46
CA LEU A 338 3.36 -8.07 -14.51
C LEU A 338 4.51 -8.34 -15.50
N VAL A 339 4.99 -9.59 -15.61
CA VAL A 339 6.07 -9.95 -16.54
C VAL A 339 5.69 -9.68 -18.00
N PRO A 340 4.52 -10.12 -18.52
CA PRO A 340 4.09 -9.76 -19.87
C PRO A 340 4.01 -8.25 -20.12
N GLU A 341 3.57 -7.47 -19.14
CA GLU A 341 3.54 -6.00 -19.25
C GLU A 341 4.95 -5.40 -19.33
N ILE A 342 5.90 -5.87 -18.51
CA ILE A 342 7.30 -5.43 -18.59
C ILE A 342 7.91 -5.79 -19.95
N VAL A 343 7.67 -7.00 -20.45
CA VAL A 343 8.14 -7.45 -21.78
C VAL A 343 7.54 -6.59 -22.89
N LYS A 344 6.25 -6.28 -22.83
CA LYS A 344 5.58 -5.38 -23.77
C LYS A 344 6.20 -3.98 -23.76
N VAL A 345 6.46 -3.43 -22.59
CA VAL A 345 7.14 -2.14 -22.41
C VAL A 345 8.60 -2.18 -22.92
N ALA A 346 9.28 -3.31 -22.76
CA ALA A 346 10.63 -3.52 -23.28
C ALA A 346 10.67 -3.54 -24.81
N ASP A 347 9.71 -4.20 -25.45
CA ASP A 347 9.66 -4.39 -26.91
C ASP A 347 8.96 -3.24 -27.67
N ASP A 348 8.32 -2.30 -26.97
CA ASP A 348 7.72 -1.12 -27.61
C ASP A 348 8.76 -0.05 -27.97
N ASP A 349 8.97 0.19 -29.27
CA ASP A 349 9.90 1.20 -29.79
C ASP A 349 9.51 2.63 -29.40
N ASN A 350 8.26 2.91 -29.05
CA ASN A 350 7.82 4.23 -28.58
C ASN A 350 8.23 4.50 -27.13
N VAL A 351 8.42 3.45 -26.33
CA VAL A 351 8.93 3.55 -24.97
C VAL A 351 10.43 3.77 -25.02
N LYS A 352 10.88 4.93 -24.51
CA LYS A 352 12.28 5.33 -24.50
C LYS A 352 12.98 5.09 -23.16
N GLY A 353 12.21 4.81 -22.12
CA GLY A 353 12.71 4.53 -20.77
C GLY A 353 11.58 4.14 -19.82
N MET A 354 11.94 3.62 -18.65
CA MET A 354 10.98 3.14 -17.65
C MET A 354 11.30 3.68 -16.27
N VAL A 355 10.25 4.05 -15.54
CA VAL A 355 10.29 4.17 -14.08
C VAL A 355 9.49 3.01 -13.49
N PHE A 356 10.15 2.15 -12.73
CA PHE A 356 9.53 1.06 -12.00
C PHE A 356 9.15 1.55 -10.59
N ARG A 357 7.86 1.79 -10.35
CA ARG A 357 7.33 2.30 -9.09
C ARG A 357 7.03 1.12 -8.16
N VAL A 358 7.82 0.96 -7.11
CA VAL A 358 7.75 -0.19 -6.19
C VAL A 358 7.20 0.25 -4.85
N ASN A 359 6.09 -0.34 -4.42
CA ASN A 359 5.58 -0.26 -3.04
C ASN A 359 5.27 -1.69 -2.55
N SER A 360 6.30 -2.41 -2.13
CA SER A 360 6.22 -3.84 -1.81
C SER A 360 7.06 -4.24 -0.59
N PRO A 361 6.49 -5.03 0.35
CA PRO A 361 7.24 -5.67 1.42
C PRO A 361 8.04 -6.91 0.94
N GLY A 362 7.96 -7.25 -0.35
CA GLY A 362 8.47 -8.50 -0.91
C GLY A 362 7.41 -9.58 -0.94
N GLY A 363 7.82 -10.85 -0.83
CA GLY A 363 6.93 -12.00 -0.90
C GLY A 363 7.63 -13.24 -1.47
N ALA A 364 6.97 -13.92 -2.42
CA ALA A 364 7.47 -15.13 -3.04
C ALA A 364 8.79 -14.91 -3.79
N VAL A 365 9.80 -15.74 -3.49
CA VAL A 365 11.12 -15.67 -4.15
C VAL A 365 11.00 -15.99 -5.64
N PHE A 366 10.18 -16.97 -6.01
CA PHE A 366 10.00 -17.38 -7.40
C PHE A 366 9.43 -16.23 -8.26
N GLY A 367 8.28 -15.67 -7.88
CA GLY A 367 7.72 -14.50 -8.56
C GLY A 367 8.69 -13.32 -8.63
N SER A 368 9.45 -13.06 -7.55
CA SER A 368 10.49 -12.01 -7.55
C SER A 368 11.57 -12.27 -8.61
N LYS A 369 12.02 -13.52 -8.77
CA LYS A 369 13.01 -13.90 -9.81
C LYS A 369 12.47 -13.74 -11.22
N GLN A 370 11.19 -14.05 -11.46
CA GLN A 370 10.57 -13.88 -12.78
C GLN A 370 10.46 -12.40 -13.16
N ILE A 371 10.03 -11.55 -12.22
CA ILE A 371 9.95 -10.09 -12.43
C ILE A 371 11.36 -9.53 -12.66
N ALA A 372 12.33 -9.93 -11.84
CA ALA A 372 13.73 -9.52 -11.96
C ALA A 372 14.33 -9.84 -13.34
N GLU A 373 14.10 -11.04 -13.86
CA GLU A 373 14.56 -11.44 -15.19
C GLU A 373 13.93 -10.56 -16.28
N ALA A 374 12.63 -10.29 -16.20
CA ALA A 374 11.95 -9.42 -17.17
C ALA A 374 12.47 -7.96 -17.14
N LEU A 375 12.84 -7.45 -15.96
CA LEU A 375 13.47 -6.14 -15.81
C LEU A 375 14.88 -6.12 -16.39
N ASP A 376 15.66 -7.19 -16.19
CA ASP A 376 16.98 -7.35 -16.80
C ASP A 376 16.85 -7.41 -18.34
N TYR A 377 15.80 -8.08 -18.86
CA TYR A 377 15.46 -8.05 -20.28
C TYR A 377 15.13 -6.64 -20.78
N PHE A 378 14.34 -5.86 -20.03
CA PHE A 378 14.08 -4.45 -20.36
C PHE A 378 15.39 -3.65 -20.48
N GLN A 379 16.29 -3.77 -19.51
CA GLN A 379 17.57 -3.06 -19.52
C GLN A 379 18.49 -3.51 -20.66
N SER A 380 18.42 -4.78 -21.07
CA SER A 380 19.20 -5.31 -22.20
C SER A 380 18.90 -4.60 -23.53
N LYS A 381 17.74 -3.92 -23.65
CA LYS A 381 17.37 -3.08 -24.80
C LYS A 381 18.10 -1.74 -24.84
N GLY A 382 18.93 -1.43 -23.84
CA GLY A 382 19.65 -0.16 -23.73
C GLY A 382 18.78 1.05 -23.36
N LYS A 383 17.57 0.80 -22.85
CA LYS A 383 16.65 1.85 -22.39
C LYS A 383 16.93 2.16 -20.90
N PRO A 384 17.01 3.44 -20.49
CA PRO A 384 17.20 3.79 -19.08
C PRO A 384 16.04 3.30 -18.21
N MET A 385 16.38 2.73 -17.06
CA MET A 385 15.43 2.28 -16.05
C MET A 385 15.75 2.89 -14.68
N ALA A 386 14.82 3.66 -14.14
CA ALA A 386 14.86 4.09 -12.74
C ALA A 386 13.87 3.27 -11.90
N VAL A 387 14.17 3.12 -10.61
CA VAL A 387 13.21 2.68 -9.61
C VAL A 387 12.80 3.88 -8.76
N SER A 388 11.51 4.00 -8.47
CA SER A 388 10.98 4.91 -7.46
C SER A 388 10.33 4.08 -6.36
N MET A 389 10.85 4.16 -5.14
CA MET A 389 10.33 3.42 -3.98
C MET A 389 9.25 4.24 -3.26
N GLY A 390 8.13 3.60 -2.95
CA GLY A 390 7.04 4.14 -2.14
C GLY A 390 7.28 3.87 -0.65
N ASP A 391 6.24 3.49 0.08
CA ASP A 391 6.37 3.17 1.52
C ASP A 391 7.38 2.03 1.76
N TYR A 392 7.32 1.00 0.91
CA TYR A 392 8.18 -0.16 1.02
C TYR A 392 8.86 -0.50 -0.30
N ALA A 393 10.13 -0.91 -0.24
CA ALA A 393 10.77 -1.67 -1.31
C ALA A 393 11.80 -2.60 -0.68
N ALA A 394 11.31 -3.54 0.11
CA ALA A 394 12.13 -4.39 0.96
C ALA A 394 12.02 -5.87 0.55
N SER A 395 13.07 -6.63 0.84
CA SER A 395 13.17 -8.06 0.55
C SER A 395 12.93 -8.35 -0.94
N GLY A 396 11.92 -9.13 -1.34
CA GLY A 396 11.57 -9.33 -2.75
C GLY A 396 11.32 -8.01 -3.51
N GLY A 397 10.82 -6.97 -2.85
CA GLY A 397 10.69 -5.62 -3.41
C GLY A 397 12.05 -4.99 -3.73
N TYR A 398 13.07 -5.24 -2.90
CA TYR A 398 14.44 -4.81 -3.19
C TYR A 398 15.11 -5.69 -4.26
N TRP A 399 14.79 -7.00 -4.29
CA TRP A 399 15.26 -7.92 -5.32
C TRP A 399 14.88 -7.46 -6.73
N ILE A 400 13.64 -6.99 -6.91
CA ILE A 400 13.16 -6.45 -8.19
C ILE A 400 13.58 -4.99 -8.43
N SER A 401 14.37 -4.39 -7.53
CA SER A 401 14.81 -2.99 -7.63
C SER A 401 16.32 -2.83 -7.88
N CYS A 402 17.14 -3.74 -7.34
CA CYS A 402 18.57 -3.51 -7.17
C CYS A 402 19.40 -3.39 -8.47
N HIS A 403 18.88 -3.82 -9.62
CA HIS A 403 19.54 -3.70 -10.92
C HIS A 403 19.23 -2.40 -11.68
N ALA A 404 18.30 -1.57 -11.18
CA ALA A 404 17.97 -0.31 -11.84
C ALA A 404 19.21 0.59 -12.02
N ASN A 405 19.25 1.33 -13.13
CA ASN A 405 20.33 2.26 -13.41
C ASN A 405 20.41 3.36 -12.33
N ARG A 406 19.25 3.71 -11.74
CA ARG A 406 19.16 4.60 -10.60
C ARG A 406 17.96 4.27 -9.72
N ILE A 407 18.17 4.29 -8.40
CA ILE A 407 17.15 4.03 -7.39
C ILE A 407 16.87 5.31 -6.61
N PHE A 408 15.62 5.76 -6.69
CA PHE A 408 15.06 6.86 -5.90
C PHE A 408 14.19 6.30 -4.77
N ALA A 409 14.34 6.83 -3.57
CA ALA A 409 13.48 6.49 -2.44
C ALA A 409 12.94 7.75 -1.76
N ASP A 410 11.70 7.70 -1.29
CA ASP A 410 11.19 8.72 -0.39
C ASP A 410 12.02 8.71 0.91
N PRO A 411 12.28 9.86 1.55
CA PRO A 411 13.03 9.91 2.81
C PRO A 411 12.47 9.01 3.93
N LEU A 412 11.18 8.68 3.88
CA LEU A 412 10.49 7.80 4.82
C LEU A 412 10.26 6.37 4.29
N THR A 413 10.81 6.02 3.12
CA THR A 413 10.79 4.64 2.59
C THR A 413 11.51 3.66 3.53
N ILE A 414 10.95 2.46 3.66
CA ILE A 414 11.59 1.30 4.28
C ILE A 414 12.06 0.33 3.19
N THR A 415 13.35 0.03 3.16
CA THR A 415 13.97 -0.84 2.14
C THR A 415 14.97 -1.83 2.75
N GLY A 416 15.80 -2.48 1.93
CA GLY A 416 16.72 -3.52 2.35
C GLY A 416 15.99 -4.84 2.60
N SER A 417 16.06 -5.35 3.82
CA SER A 417 15.59 -6.68 4.22
C SER A 417 16.12 -7.82 3.34
N ILE A 418 17.39 -7.70 2.93
CA ILE A 418 18.09 -8.68 2.10
C ILE A 418 18.32 -9.93 2.94
N GLY A 419 17.45 -10.93 2.76
CA GLY A 419 17.41 -12.17 3.53
C GLY A 419 16.20 -13.01 3.15
N ILE A 420 16.27 -14.31 3.43
CA ILE A 420 15.25 -15.29 3.01
C ILE A 420 14.88 -16.16 4.21
N PHE A 421 13.61 -16.54 4.28
CA PHE A 421 13.15 -17.54 5.23
C PHE A 421 12.14 -18.48 4.58
N GLY A 422 11.89 -19.59 5.26
CA GLY A 422 10.77 -20.46 5.00
C GLY A 422 10.01 -20.81 6.26
N LEU A 423 8.68 -20.86 6.12
CA LEU A 423 7.72 -21.25 7.15
C LEU A 423 6.97 -22.48 6.65
N ILE A 424 7.13 -23.61 7.35
CA ILE A 424 6.47 -24.86 7.03
C ILE A 424 5.58 -25.24 8.21
N PRO A 425 4.24 -25.09 8.09
CA PRO A 425 3.33 -25.51 9.14
C PRO A 425 3.25 -27.04 9.21
N ASN A 426 3.17 -27.55 10.43
CA ASN A 426 2.82 -28.93 10.75
C ASN A 426 1.55 -28.92 11.61
N VAL A 427 0.46 -29.51 11.10
CA VAL A 427 -0.85 -29.54 11.75
C VAL A 427 -1.19 -30.93 12.29
N GLU A 428 -0.22 -31.83 12.40
CA GLU A 428 -0.39 -33.18 12.98
C GLU A 428 -1.07 -33.12 14.36
N GLY A 429 -0.62 -32.23 15.24
CA GLY A 429 -1.19 -32.06 16.58
C GLY A 429 -2.64 -31.56 16.56
N LEU A 430 -2.97 -30.63 15.66
CA LEU A 430 -4.33 -30.14 15.44
C LEU A 430 -5.23 -31.27 14.93
N ALA A 431 -4.77 -32.01 13.92
CA ALA A 431 -5.51 -33.15 13.35
C ALA A 431 -5.86 -34.16 14.44
N HIS A 432 -4.89 -34.54 15.29
CA HIS A 432 -5.12 -35.44 16.42
C HIS A 432 -6.16 -34.90 17.41
N LYS A 433 -6.14 -33.60 17.72
CA LYS A 433 -7.11 -32.97 18.63
C LYS A 433 -8.54 -33.05 18.12
N ILE A 434 -8.74 -32.93 16.81
CA ILE A 434 -10.07 -33.02 16.18
C ILE A 434 -10.44 -34.46 15.76
N GLY A 435 -9.69 -35.46 16.23
CA GLY A 435 -9.98 -36.87 15.94
C GLY A 435 -9.61 -37.33 14.52
N VAL A 436 -8.78 -36.56 13.81
CA VAL A 436 -8.28 -36.90 12.47
C VAL A 436 -6.89 -37.52 12.58
N SER A 437 -6.73 -38.72 12.02
CA SER A 437 -5.46 -39.45 11.99
C SER A 437 -4.98 -39.59 10.54
N PRO A 438 -4.13 -38.67 10.04
CA PRO A 438 -3.63 -38.73 8.68
C PRO A 438 -2.77 -40.00 8.49
N GLN A 439 -2.93 -40.67 7.34
CA GLN A 439 -2.14 -41.84 6.95
C GLN A 439 -1.52 -41.55 5.58
N SER A 440 -0.21 -41.76 5.44
CA SER A 440 0.48 -41.60 4.16
C SER A 440 1.14 -42.90 3.72
N VAL A 441 1.10 -43.14 2.41
CA VAL A 441 1.83 -44.21 1.73
C VAL A 441 2.68 -43.54 0.68
N SER A 442 3.94 -43.94 0.56
CA SER A 442 4.90 -43.28 -0.32
C SER A 442 5.76 -44.31 -1.02
N THR A 443 6.05 -44.05 -2.30
CA THR A 443 6.96 -44.89 -3.09
C THR A 443 8.43 -44.66 -2.72
N ASN A 444 8.74 -43.51 -2.10
CA ASN A 444 10.08 -43.13 -1.64
C ASN A 444 10.00 -42.41 -0.28
N PRO A 445 11.08 -42.45 0.55
CA PRO A 445 11.10 -41.78 1.85
C PRO A 445 10.79 -40.27 1.85
N GLU A 446 11.09 -39.57 0.74
CA GLU A 446 10.90 -38.12 0.60
C GLU A 446 9.72 -37.74 -0.30
N ALA A 447 8.89 -38.70 -0.72
CA ALA A 447 7.81 -38.44 -1.69
C ALA A 447 6.70 -37.54 -1.12
N ASP A 448 6.60 -37.47 0.20
CA ASP A 448 5.63 -36.68 0.95
C ASP A 448 6.35 -35.51 1.65
N PHE A 449 7.08 -34.69 0.88
CA PHE A 449 7.81 -33.52 1.37
C PHE A 449 7.55 -32.29 0.48
N PRO A 450 7.28 -31.10 1.06
CA PRO A 450 7.01 -30.85 2.48
C PRO A 450 5.64 -31.40 2.90
N ALA A 451 5.60 -32.16 4.00
CA ALA A 451 4.36 -32.66 4.57
C ALA A 451 3.70 -31.61 5.47
N LEU A 452 2.37 -31.52 5.40
CA LEU A 452 1.56 -30.69 6.29
C LEU A 452 1.24 -31.41 7.62
N TYR A 453 1.20 -32.74 7.61
CA TYR A 453 0.72 -33.56 8.72
C TYR A 453 1.82 -34.36 9.43
N ARG A 454 3.08 -33.96 9.24
CA ARG A 454 4.23 -34.54 9.92
C ARG A 454 5.34 -33.49 9.99
N PRO A 455 6.14 -33.44 11.08
CA PRO A 455 7.35 -32.62 11.09
C PRO A 455 8.34 -33.09 10.02
N MET A 456 9.15 -32.16 9.53
CA MET A 456 10.28 -32.46 8.67
C MET A 456 11.29 -33.32 9.43
N THR A 457 11.86 -34.32 8.75
CA THR A 457 13.03 -35.03 9.26
C THR A 457 14.26 -34.10 9.29
N GLU A 458 15.30 -34.45 10.05
CA GLU A 458 16.56 -33.68 10.06
C GLU A 458 17.14 -33.51 8.64
N LYS A 459 17.05 -34.57 7.82
CA LYS A 459 17.50 -34.55 6.42
C LYS A 459 16.68 -33.58 5.57
N GLN A 460 15.36 -33.57 5.73
CA GLN A 460 14.45 -32.66 5.04
C GLN A 460 14.68 -31.21 5.47
N GLN A 461 14.83 -30.97 6.78
CA GLN A 461 15.15 -29.66 7.32
C GLN A 461 16.51 -29.14 6.80
N ALA A 462 17.55 -29.99 6.76
CA ALA A 462 18.86 -29.63 6.22
C ALA A 462 18.79 -29.34 4.71
N ALA A 463 18.01 -30.11 3.94
CA ALA A 463 17.80 -29.84 2.52
C ALA A 463 17.09 -28.51 2.29
N MET A 464 16.10 -28.19 3.12
CA MET A 464 15.34 -26.94 3.05
C MET A 464 16.19 -25.74 3.50
N GLN A 465 16.99 -25.89 4.55
CA GLN A 465 17.98 -24.89 4.97
C GLN A 465 19.01 -24.61 3.85
N SER A 466 19.55 -25.66 3.22
CA SER A 466 20.46 -25.51 2.08
C SER A 466 19.80 -24.80 0.89
N TYR A 467 18.49 -24.98 0.70
CA TYR A 467 17.74 -24.28 -0.35
C TYR A 467 17.58 -22.79 -0.03
N VAL A 468 17.29 -22.42 1.23
CA VAL A 468 17.27 -21.02 1.67
C VAL A 468 18.64 -20.37 1.51
N GLU A 469 19.71 -21.07 1.87
CA GLU A 469 21.10 -20.58 1.75
C GLU A 469 21.47 -20.27 0.31
N ARG A 470 21.18 -21.18 -0.63
CA ARG A 470 21.38 -20.91 -2.07
C ARG A 470 20.59 -19.69 -2.54
N GLY A 471 19.33 -19.56 -2.14
CA GLY A 471 18.53 -18.38 -2.48
C GLY A 471 19.13 -17.08 -1.92
N TYR A 472 19.69 -17.13 -0.70
CA TYR A 472 20.35 -15.96 -0.12
C TYR A 472 21.62 -15.60 -0.89
N ASP A 473 22.42 -16.58 -1.29
CA ASP A 473 23.61 -16.34 -2.10
C ASP A 473 23.25 -15.71 -3.45
N GLU A 474 22.21 -16.18 -4.12
CA GLU A 474 21.67 -15.54 -5.34
C GLU A 474 21.21 -14.10 -5.08
N PHE A 475 20.61 -13.83 -3.91
CA PHE A 475 20.21 -12.47 -3.55
C PHE A 475 21.43 -11.56 -3.37
N ILE A 476 22.44 -12.05 -2.66
CA ILE A 476 23.69 -11.35 -2.42
C ILE A 476 24.39 -11.05 -3.75
N GLU A 477 24.47 -12.02 -4.66
CA GLU A 477 25.04 -11.86 -6.00
C GLU A 477 24.28 -10.80 -6.82
N ARG A 478 22.94 -10.83 -6.79
CA ARG A 478 22.12 -9.85 -7.50
C ARG A 478 22.31 -8.43 -6.96
N VAL A 479 22.34 -8.26 -5.64
CA VAL A 479 22.59 -6.93 -5.04
C VAL A 479 24.03 -6.48 -5.31
N SER A 480 24.99 -7.40 -5.21
CA SER A 480 26.40 -7.15 -5.49
C SER A 480 26.61 -6.61 -6.91
N SER A 481 26.05 -7.31 -7.90
CA SER A 481 26.15 -6.93 -9.31
C SER A 481 25.36 -5.66 -9.62
N GLY A 482 24.10 -5.55 -9.19
CA GLY A 482 23.26 -4.37 -9.44
C GLY A 482 23.75 -3.09 -8.78
N ARG A 483 24.36 -3.19 -7.60
CA ARG A 483 24.86 -2.03 -6.84
C ARG A 483 26.37 -1.84 -6.95
N ASN A 484 27.04 -2.63 -7.78
CA ASN A 484 28.49 -2.66 -7.93
C ASN A 484 29.23 -2.68 -6.58
N MET A 485 28.81 -3.60 -5.71
CA MET A 485 29.24 -3.69 -4.31
C MET A 485 29.82 -5.09 -4.05
N GLN A 486 30.92 -5.19 -3.31
CA GLN A 486 31.45 -6.52 -2.94
C GLN A 486 30.42 -7.33 -2.13
N GLU A 487 30.26 -8.62 -2.46
CA GLU A 487 29.33 -9.51 -1.76
C GLU A 487 29.54 -9.52 -0.24
N SER A 488 30.78 -9.45 0.23
CA SER A 488 31.12 -9.38 1.67
C SER A 488 30.49 -8.16 2.35
N LYS A 489 30.46 -7.01 1.67
CA LYS A 489 29.78 -5.80 2.15
C LYS A 489 28.27 -5.98 2.11
N VAL A 490 27.72 -6.59 1.05
CA VAL A 490 26.28 -6.89 0.97
C VAL A 490 25.86 -7.81 2.13
N ARG A 491 26.62 -8.86 2.44
CA ARG A 491 26.35 -9.75 3.58
C ARG A 491 26.40 -9.01 4.92
N THR A 492 27.30 -8.03 5.07
CA THR A 492 27.42 -7.22 6.30
C THR A 492 26.20 -6.31 6.50
N ILE A 493 25.70 -5.68 5.45
CA ILE A 493 24.50 -4.80 5.52
C ILE A 493 23.18 -5.55 5.31
N GLY A 494 23.26 -6.83 4.94
CA GLY A 494 22.15 -7.73 4.71
C GLY A 494 21.64 -8.35 6.00
N GLU A 495 21.67 -9.68 6.09
CA GLU A 495 21.18 -10.43 7.26
C GLU A 495 19.68 -10.21 7.57
N GLY A 496 18.89 -9.86 6.56
CA GLY A 496 17.46 -9.61 6.66
C GLY A 496 17.08 -8.25 7.25
N ARG A 497 18.05 -7.37 7.49
CA ARG A 497 17.85 -6.06 8.14
C ARG A 497 17.10 -5.07 7.26
N VAL A 498 16.05 -4.45 7.80
CA VAL A 498 15.40 -3.29 7.14
C VAL A 498 16.21 -2.01 7.41
N TRP A 499 16.17 -1.10 6.44
CA TRP A 499 16.84 0.19 6.50
C TRP A 499 15.84 1.30 6.16
N ASP A 500 15.92 2.42 6.87
CA ASP A 500 15.34 3.68 6.39
C ASP A 500 16.11 4.20 5.17
N ALA A 501 15.46 5.03 4.37
CA ALA A 501 16.01 5.51 3.10
C ALA A 501 17.31 6.31 3.25
N GLN A 502 17.46 7.11 4.33
CA GLN A 502 18.68 7.86 4.58
C GLN A 502 19.86 6.90 4.78
N LYS A 503 19.68 5.89 5.62
CA LYS A 503 20.71 4.88 5.82
C LYS A 503 20.97 4.05 4.57
N ALA A 504 19.93 3.71 3.82
CA ALA A 504 20.05 2.98 2.55
C ALA A 504 20.88 3.75 1.50
N LEU A 505 20.73 5.09 1.45
CA LEU A 505 21.57 5.96 0.63
C LEU A 505 23.04 5.90 1.08
N GLU A 506 23.31 6.09 2.38
CA GLU A 506 24.68 6.08 2.93
C GLU A 506 25.45 4.79 2.63
N ILE A 507 24.76 3.64 2.68
CA ILE A 507 25.39 2.33 2.48
C ILE A 507 25.42 1.87 1.01
N GLY A 508 24.76 2.62 0.11
CA GLY A 508 24.76 2.40 -1.35
C GLY A 508 23.64 1.50 -1.88
N LEU A 509 22.61 1.22 -1.07
CA LEU A 509 21.43 0.47 -1.51
C LEU A 509 20.45 1.35 -2.33
N VAL A 510 20.48 2.66 -2.12
CA VAL A 510 19.69 3.69 -2.83
C VAL A 510 20.67 4.72 -3.42
N ASP A 511 20.33 5.32 -4.57
CA ASP A 511 21.17 6.32 -5.23
C ASP A 511 20.80 7.76 -4.85
N GLN A 512 19.51 8.01 -4.59
CA GLN A 512 19.02 9.35 -4.29
C GLN A 512 17.74 9.32 -3.46
N LEU A 513 17.62 10.25 -2.53
CA LEU A 513 16.32 10.56 -1.92
C LEU A 513 15.51 11.44 -2.88
N GLY A 514 14.29 11.03 -3.20
CA GLY A 514 13.45 11.74 -4.15
C GLY A 514 12.12 11.05 -4.45
N SER A 515 11.30 11.78 -5.18
CA SER A 515 9.93 11.42 -5.54
C SER A 515 9.85 10.60 -6.83
N LEU A 516 8.64 10.16 -7.18
CA LEU A 516 8.35 9.59 -8.49
C LEU A 516 8.68 10.57 -9.63
N LYS A 517 8.47 11.87 -9.41
CA LYS A 517 8.77 12.91 -10.40
C LYS A 517 10.26 12.99 -10.68
N ASP A 518 11.11 12.93 -9.64
CA ASP A 518 12.56 12.96 -9.80
C ASP A 518 13.07 11.76 -10.61
N ALA A 519 12.47 10.58 -10.40
CA ALA A 519 12.79 9.39 -11.19
C ALA A 519 12.40 9.55 -12.68
N ILE A 520 11.25 10.16 -12.96
CA ILE A 520 10.78 10.40 -14.34
C ILE A 520 11.66 11.43 -15.04
N ASP A 521 11.97 12.54 -14.36
CA ASP A 521 12.83 13.58 -14.88
C ASP A 521 14.22 13.01 -15.20
N TRP A 522 14.77 12.17 -14.31
CA TRP A 522 16.05 11.49 -14.56
C TRP A 522 15.98 10.54 -15.77
N VAL A 523 14.90 9.77 -15.93
CA VAL A 523 14.73 8.91 -17.13
C VAL A 523 14.61 9.75 -18.40
N ALA A 524 13.92 10.89 -18.35
CA ALA A 524 13.81 11.81 -19.49
C ALA A 524 15.17 12.39 -19.89
N GLU A 525 15.99 12.77 -18.91
CA GLU A 525 17.35 13.28 -19.09
C GLU A 525 18.30 12.22 -19.64
N GLU A 526 18.34 11.04 -19.01
CA GLU A 526 19.20 9.92 -19.42
C GLU A 526 18.82 9.41 -20.82
N GLY A 527 17.51 9.36 -21.12
CA GLY A 527 16.98 9.03 -22.44
C GLY A 527 17.15 10.13 -23.49
N LYS A 528 17.65 11.32 -23.11
CA LYS A 528 17.85 12.50 -23.97
C LYS A 528 16.58 12.92 -24.72
N LEU A 529 15.43 12.86 -24.04
CA LEU A 529 14.13 13.04 -24.67
C LEU A 529 13.77 14.51 -24.96
N GLY A 530 14.51 15.46 -24.39
CA GLY A 530 14.22 16.89 -24.55
C GLY A 530 12.81 17.24 -24.06
N SER A 531 12.04 17.94 -24.88
CA SER A 531 10.64 18.28 -24.60
C SER A 531 9.67 17.44 -25.44
N GLY A 532 8.42 17.31 -24.95
CA GLY A 532 7.35 16.63 -25.70
C GLY A 532 7.24 15.12 -25.48
N TRP A 533 8.02 14.55 -24.54
CA TRP A 533 7.74 13.21 -24.04
C TRP A 533 6.43 13.18 -23.24
N ARG A 534 5.89 11.97 -23.07
CA ARG A 534 4.66 11.69 -22.32
C ARG A 534 4.84 10.48 -21.42
N VAL A 535 4.00 10.40 -20.40
CA VAL A 535 3.97 9.26 -19.48
C VAL A 535 2.77 8.38 -19.77
N GLY A 536 3.02 7.09 -19.95
CA GLY A 536 1.98 6.06 -19.87
C GLY A 536 2.17 5.22 -18.62
N VAL A 537 1.06 4.95 -17.94
CA VAL A 537 1.04 4.24 -16.66
C VAL A 537 0.59 2.80 -16.89
N TYR A 538 1.35 1.84 -16.36
CA TYR A 538 1.13 0.41 -16.53
C TYR A 538 1.01 -0.31 -15.16
N PRO A 539 0.24 -1.40 -15.09
CA PRO A 539 -0.77 -1.81 -16.09
C PRO A 539 -1.86 -0.73 -16.23
N SER A 540 -2.49 -0.63 -17.39
CA SER A 540 -3.66 0.24 -17.56
C SER A 540 -4.80 -0.28 -16.69
N VAL A 541 -5.44 0.59 -15.91
CA VAL A 541 -6.64 0.23 -15.13
C VAL A 541 -7.83 0.25 -16.09
N GLU A 542 -7.93 -0.74 -16.97
CA GLU A 542 -9.16 -0.98 -17.71
C GLU A 542 -10.04 -1.88 -16.85
N SER A 543 -11.06 -1.32 -16.20
CA SER A 543 -12.05 -2.14 -15.50
C SER A 543 -13.01 -2.72 -16.54
N THR A 544 -12.76 -3.92 -17.05
CA THR A 544 -13.81 -4.56 -17.86
C THR A 544 -14.96 -4.97 -16.94
N MET A 545 -16.20 -4.85 -17.40
CA MET A 545 -17.36 -5.28 -16.60
C MET A 545 -17.28 -6.75 -16.18
N LEU A 546 -16.52 -7.56 -16.92
CA LEU A 546 -16.28 -8.97 -16.63
C LEU A 546 -15.37 -9.17 -15.41
N GLU A 547 -14.37 -8.30 -15.22
CA GLU A 547 -13.46 -8.33 -14.06
C GLU A 547 -14.11 -7.77 -12.78
N MET A 548 -15.23 -7.07 -12.89
CA MET A 548 -16.03 -6.58 -11.76
C MET A 548 -17.09 -7.59 -11.29
N LEU A 549 -17.28 -8.70 -12.01
CA LEU A 549 -18.19 -9.76 -11.58
C LEU A 549 -17.52 -10.51 -10.42
N PRO A 550 -18.24 -10.73 -9.30
CA PRO A 550 -17.74 -11.61 -8.25
C PRO A 550 -17.38 -12.95 -8.89
N GLU A 551 -16.19 -13.49 -8.62
CA GLU A 551 -15.93 -14.89 -8.92
C GLU A 551 -17.01 -15.70 -8.20
N LEU A 552 -17.97 -16.22 -8.96
CA LEU A 552 -18.98 -17.18 -8.50
C LEU A 552 -18.29 -18.53 -8.28
N GLY A 553 -17.31 -18.55 -7.38
CA GLY A 553 -16.34 -19.61 -7.20
C GLY A 553 -16.19 -19.96 -5.74
N GLY A 554 -17.15 -20.75 -5.23
CA GLY A 554 -16.99 -21.57 -4.03
C GLY A 554 -17.04 -20.81 -2.70
N MET A 555 -17.90 -21.29 -1.81
CA MET A 555 -17.74 -21.06 -0.37
C MET A 555 -16.30 -21.40 -0.01
N SER A 556 -15.54 -20.43 0.51
CA SER A 556 -14.13 -20.69 0.80
C SER A 556 -14.06 -21.80 1.85
N VAL A 557 -12.99 -22.60 1.84
CA VAL A 557 -12.76 -23.59 2.91
C VAL A 557 -12.79 -22.88 4.28
N ALA A 558 -12.38 -21.60 4.36
CA ALA A 558 -12.53 -20.79 5.55
C ALA A 558 -14.01 -20.59 5.95
N ASP A 559 -14.91 -20.26 5.03
CA ASP A 559 -16.36 -20.12 5.30
C ASP A 559 -17.03 -21.45 5.68
N ALA A 560 -16.51 -22.56 5.15
CA ALA A 560 -16.98 -23.91 5.50
C ALA A 560 -16.47 -24.37 6.88
N LEU A 561 -15.23 -24.03 7.23
CA LEU A 561 -14.63 -24.31 8.53
C LEU A 561 -15.18 -23.39 9.62
N ASP A 562 -15.45 -22.13 9.32
CA ASP A 562 -16.10 -21.17 10.23
C ASP A 562 -17.49 -21.67 10.68
N LYS A 563 -18.28 -22.20 9.73
CA LYS A 563 -19.55 -22.87 10.05
C LYS A 563 -19.40 -24.17 10.82
N ALA A 564 -18.28 -24.88 10.68
CA ALA A 564 -18.03 -26.14 11.36
C ALA A 564 -17.50 -25.95 12.79
N PHE A 565 -16.81 -24.85 13.07
CA PHE A 565 -16.16 -24.54 14.35
C PHE A 565 -16.81 -23.39 15.14
N ALA A 566 -17.95 -22.88 14.69
CA ALA A 566 -18.73 -21.84 15.35
C ALA A 566 -19.03 -22.22 16.82
N GLY A 567 -18.17 -21.76 17.74
CA GLY A 567 -18.30 -21.96 19.18
C GLY A 567 -17.02 -22.21 19.96
N GLU A 568 -15.91 -22.64 19.34
CA GLU A 568 -14.68 -23.02 20.09
C GLU A 568 -13.49 -22.08 19.91
N TYR A 569 -13.41 -21.33 18.80
CA TYR A 569 -12.35 -20.35 18.52
C TYR A 569 -12.92 -19.13 17.79
N ASP A 570 -12.32 -17.94 17.96
CA ASP A 570 -12.81 -16.73 17.27
C ASP A 570 -12.50 -16.77 15.76
N GLU A 571 -13.37 -16.11 14.97
CA GLU A 571 -13.31 -15.99 13.50
C GLU A 571 -11.94 -15.50 13.00
N LEU A 572 -11.30 -14.61 13.77
CA LEU A 572 -9.98 -14.05 13.50
C LEU A 572 -8.88 -15.12 13.57
N THR A 573 -8.95 -16.02 14.56
CA THR A 573 -8.00 -17.11 14.77
C THR A 573 -8.05 -18.12 13.62
N ILE A 574 -9.25 -18.45 13.14
CA ILE A 574 -9.43 -19.37 12.01
C ILE A 574 -8.90 -18.75 10.72
N ARG A 575 -9.23 -17.48 10.45
CA ARG A 575 -8.77 -16.76 9.25
C ARG A 575 -7.24 -16.57 9.25
N PHE A 576 -6.67 -16.32 10.42
CA PHE A 576 -5.21 -16.23 10.60
C PHE A 576 -4.51 -17.56 10.29
N VAL A 577 -4.98 -18.67 10.88
CA VAL A 577 -4.42 -20.01 10.60
C VAL A 577 -4.58 -20.36 9.13
N TYR A 578 -5.74 -20.08 8.52
CA TYR A 578 -5.99 -20.33 7.11
C TYR A 578 -5.01 -19.59 6.19
N ASN A 579 -4.77 -18.30 6.45
CA ASN A 579 -3.83 -17.49 5.67
C ASN A 579 -2.39 -18.00 5.83
N LEU A 580 -2.00 -18.40 7.05
CA LEU A 580 -0.68 -18.99 7.31
C LEU A 580 -0.47 -20.30 6.54
N LEU A 581 -1.50 -21.16 6.45
CA LEU A 581 -1.41 -22.46 5.76
C LEU A 581 -1.29 -22.35 4.23
N ARG A 582 -1.72 -21.23 3.62
CA ARG A 582 -1.66 -21.04 2.16
C ARG A 582 -0.39 -20.37 1.66
N GLN A 583 0.43 -19.85 2.57
CA GLN A 583 1.69 -19.23 2.20
C GLN A 583 2.65 -20.21 1.54
N LYS A 584 3.36 -19.76 0.51
CA LYS A 584 4.41 -20.57 -0.11
C LYS A 584 5.56 -20.80 0.88
N PRO A 585 6.19 -21.98 0.86
CA PRO A 585 7.23 -22.32 1.84
C PRO A 585 8.46 -21.42 1.83
N LEU A 586 8.81 -20.79 0.71
CA LEU A 586 10.00 -19.92 0.59
C LEU A 586 9.59 -18.46 0.33
N GLN A 587 10.05 -17.55 1.20
CA GLN A 587 9.72 -16.13 1.14
C GLN A 587 10.94 -15.24 1.30
N ALA A 588 11.00 -14.20 0.46
CA ALA A 588 11.76 -12.99 0.68
C ALA A 588 10.76 -11.88 1.00
N ARG A 589 10.25 -11.87 2.24
CA ARG A 589 9.33 -10.84 2.75
C ARG A 589 9.92 -10.14 3.98
N MET A 590 9.74 -8.83 4.11
CA MET A 590 10.11 -8.11 5.33
C MET A 590 9.18 -8.49 6.49
N PRO A 591 9.57 -8.30 7.77
CA PRO A 591 8.62 -8.40 8.88
C PRO A 591 7.44 -7.44 8.69
N LEU A 592 6.29 -7.76 9.28
CA LEU A 592 5.16 -6.84 9.30
C LEU A 592 5.57 -5.60 10.11
N ILE A 593 5.89 -4.52 9.40
CA ILE A 593 6.19 -3.20 9.97
C ILE A 593 5.14 -2.25 9.43
N ASP A 594 4.08 -2.09 10.20
CA ASP A 594 3.02 -1.15 9.91
C ASP A 594 3.30 0.14 10.70
N VAL A 595 4.02 1.08 10.08
CA VAL A 595 4.21 2.41 10.66
C VAL A 595 3.01 3.24 10.25
N ARG A 596 1.89 3.16 10.98
CA ARG A 596 0.77 4.06 10.70
C ARG A 596 0.84 5.31 11.56
N MET A 597 0.39 6.41 10.99
CA MET A 597 0.18 7.66 11.70
C MET A 597 -1.30 7.87 12.11
N ASP A 598 -2.08 6.79 12.18
CA ASP A 598 -3.45 6.80 12.68
C ASP A 598 -3.49 6.52 14.20
N PRO A 599 -4.56 6.94 14.90
CA PRO A 599 -4.62 6.88 16.36
C PRO A 599 -4.89 5.48 16.94
N VAL A 600 -5.06 4.44 16.11
CA VAL A 600 -5.41 3.07 16.57
C VAL A 600 -4.40 2.06 16.04
N GLY A 601 -3.33 1.84 16.79
CA GLY A 601 -2.25 0.89 16.49
C GLY A 601 -2.58 -0.57 16.77
N VAL A 602 -3.71 -1.07 16.28
CA VAL A 602 -4.00 -2.52 16.25
C VAL A 602 -4.34 -2.90 14.82
N THR A 603 -3.35 -3.44 14.10
CA THR A 603 -3.57 -4.15 12.84
C THR A 603 -3.73 -5.63 13.16
N PHE A 604 -4.87 -6.22 12.76
CA PHE A 604 -5.13 -7.67 12.80
C PHE A 604 -4.53 -8.37 11.58
#